data_AF-Q70GC0-F1
#
_entry.id   AF-Q70GC0-F1
#
_cell.length_a   1.000
_cell.length_b   1.000
_cell.length_c   1.000
_cell.angle_alpha   90.00
_cell.angle_beta   90.00
_cell.angle_gamma   90.00
#
_symmetry.space_group_name_H-M   'P 1'
#
loop_
_entity.id
_entity.type
_entity.pdbx_description
1 polymer ?
#
loop_
_entity_poly.entity_id
_entity_poly.type
_entity_poly.pdbx_seq_one_letter_code
_entity_poly.pdbx_strand_id
1 'polypeptide(L)'
;GALRNRSETLDVKLLEGLDPIDFYRLARAANNEREQETVLDVALGYKKLIDQGHAKSNDELAALVEEGKSKVSKILALLDLPQSVLDVIASHPKQ
;
A
#
# COMPACT_ATOMS: atom_id res chain seq x y z
N GLY A 1 -13.01 -25.63 -9.43
CA GLY A 1 -12.87 -24.42 -10.27
C GLY A 1 -13.79 -23.37 -9.70
N ALA A 2 -13.25 -22.28 -9.16
CA ALA A 2 -14.06 -21.25 -8.52
C ALA A 2 -15.05 -20.62 -9.52
N LEU A 3 -16.32 -20.57 -9.15
CA LEU A 3 -17.37 -19.88 -9.91
C LEU A 3 -16.98 -18.40 -10.06
N ARG A 4 -16.54 -18.01 -11.25
CA ARG A 4 -16.35 -16.59 -11.59
C ARG A 4 -17.71 -15.90 -11.45
N ASN A 5 -17.77 -14.86 -10.63
CA ASN A 5 -18.91 -13.96 -10.56
C ASN A 5 -19.16 -13.38 -11.98
N ARG A 6 -20.34 -13.64 -12.56
CA ARG A 6 -20.77 -13.19 -13.90
C ARG A 6 -21.84 -12.10 -13.82
N SER A 7 -21.87 -11.33 -12.73
CA SER A 7 -22.83 -10.24 -12.58
C SER A 7 -22.64 -9.20 -13.69
N GLU A 8 -23.74 -8.79 -14.33
CA GLU A 8 -23.75 -7.73 -15.35
C GLU A 8 -23.62 -6.33 -14.73
N THR A 9 -23.83 -6.22 -13.42
CA THR A 9 -23.81 -4.97 -12.66
C THR A 9 -23.01 -5.10 -11.37
N LEU A 10 -22.48 -3.96 -10.91
CA LEU A 10 -21.71 -3.82 -9.66
C LEU A 10 -22.34 -2.72 -8.82
N ASP A 11 -22.59 -3.00 -7.54
CA ASP A 11 -22.98 -1.99 -6.57
C ASP A 11 -21.76 -1.13 -6.22
N VAL A 12 -21.90 0.18 -6.44
CA VAL A 12 -20.84 1.17 -6.19
C VAL A 12 -21.35 2.29 -5.30
N LYS A 13 -20.44 2.87 -4.51
CA LYS A 13 -20.69 4.08 -3.74
C LYS A 13 -19.85 5.22 -4.30
N LEU A 14 -20.50 6.31 -4.70
CA LEU A 14 -19.81 7.55 -5.05
C LEU A 14 -19.48 8.32 -3.78
N LEU A 15 -18.22 8.72 -3.65
CA LEU A 15 -17.72 9.55 -2.56
C LEU A 15 -17.23 10.86 -3.17
N GLU A 16 -17.83 11.97 -2.74
CA GLU A 16 -17.45 13.32 -3.19
C GLU A 16 -16.48 13.97 -2.21
N GLY A 17 -15.72 14.95 -2.68
CA GLY A 17 -14.80 15.74 -1.85
C GLY A 17 -13.58 14.96 -1.34
N LEU A 18 -13.22 13.87 -2.01
CA LEU A 18 -12.01 13.12 -1.70
C LEU A 18 -10.80 13.74 -2.38
N ASP A 19 -9.73 13.91 -1.61
CA ASP A 19 -8.41 14.19 -2.15
C ASP A 19 -7.75 12.89 -2.63
N PRO A 20 -6.78 12.95 -3.56
CA PRO A 20 -6.07 11.75 -4.05
C PRO A 20 -5.52 10.83 -2.95
N ILE A 21 -5.17 11.39 -1.78
CA ILE A 21 -4.67 10.63 -0.64
C ILE A 21 -5.76 9.76 0.02
N ASP A 22 -7.01 10.20 -0.03
CA ASP A 22 -8.10 9.45 0.61
C ASP A 22 -8.31 8.11 -0.10
N PHE A 23 -8.03 8.03 -1.40
CA PHE A 23 -8.01 6.76 -2.13
C PHE A 23 -6.97 5.78 -1.58
N TYR A 24 -5.78 6.26 -1.18
CA TYR A 24 -4.77 5.40 -0.55
C TYR A 24 -5.26 4.88 0.80
N ARG A 25 -5.85 5.75 1.63
CA ARG A 25 -6.39 5.36 2.94
C ARG A 25 -7.54 4.37 2.81
N LEU A 26 -8.45 4.61 1.88
CA LEU A 26 -9.57 3.72 1.58
C LEU A 26 -9.09 2.36 1.07
N ALA A 27 -8.11 2.35 0.16
CA ALA A 27 -7.52 1.11 -0.34
C ALA A 27 -6.86 0.31 0.80
N ARG A 28 -6.07 0.97 1.65
CA ARG A 28 -5.41 0.33 2.79
C ARG A 28 -6.40 -0.23 3.80
N ALA A 29 -7.47 0.51 4.11
CA ALA A 29 -8.54 0.04 4.99
C ALA A 29 -9.26 -1.18 4.41
N ALA A 30 -9.62 -1.14 3.11
CA ALA A 30 -10.29 -2.26 2.43
C ALA A 30 -9.41 -3.52 2.33
N ASN A 31 -8.09 -3.35 2.18
CA ASN A 31 -7.14 -4.46 2.10
C ASN A 31 -6.93 -5.11 3.48
N ASN A 32 -6.75 -4.32 4.53
CA ASN A 32 -6.61 -4.82 5.90
C ASN A 32 -7.80 -5.70 6.37
N GLU A 33 -8.99 -5.51 5.80
CA GLU A 33 -10.18 -6.31 6.13
C GLU A 33 -10.24 -7.67 5.42
N ARG A 34 -9.44 -7.93 4.37
CA ARG A 34 -9.61 -9.08 3.47
C ARG A 34 -8.36 -9.97 3.33
N GLU A 35 -7.16 -9.41 3.39
CA GLU A 35 -5.89 -10.14 3.37
C GLU A 35 -4.75 -9.20 3.80
N GLN A 36 -3.78 -9.68 4.59
CA GLN A 36 -2.69 -8.83 5.06
C GLN A 36 -1.79 -8.44 3.87
N GLU A 37 -1.67 -7.14 3.57
CA GLU A 37 -0.70 -6.62 2.59
C GLU A 37 0.71 -7.09 2.95
N THR A 38 1.49 -7.55 1.97
CA THR A 38 2.88 -7.91 2.24
C THR A 38 3.70 -6.65 2.51
N VAL A 39 4.82 -6.79 3.22
CA VAL A 39 5.69 -5.65 3.52
C VAL A 39 6.25 -4.98 2.26
N LEU A 40 6.42 -5.74 1.16
CA LEU A 40 6.86 -5.20 -0.13
C LEU A 40 5.75 -4.40 -0.82
N ASP A 41 4.49 -4.84 -0.73
CA ASP A 41 3.34 -4.08 -1.24
C ASP A 41 3.22 -2.73 -0.53
N VAL A 42 3.37 -2.74 0.80
CA VAL A 42 3.38 -1.51 1.60
C VAL A 42 4.51 -0.58 1.17
N ALA A 43 5.72 -1.12 0.95
CA ALA A 43 6.88 -0.35 0.50
C ALA A 43 6.64 0.31 -0.87
N LEU A 44 6.08 -0.43 -1.82
CA LEU A 44 5.70 0.10 -3.13
C LEU A 44 4.62 1.18 -3.03
N GLY A 45 3.64 0.99 -2.15
CA GLY A 45 2.61 2.00 -1.86
C GLY A 45 3.20 3.31 -1.33
N TYR A 46 4.13 3.22 -0.38
CA TYR A 46 4.86 4.39 0.14
C TYR A 46 5.67 5.11 -0.93
N LYS A 47 6.41 4.35 -1.76
CA LYS A 47 7.16 4.93 -2.86
C LYS A 47 6.25 5.64 -3.87
N LYS A 48 5.09 5.05 -4.18
CA LYS A 48 4.11 5.67 -5.08
C LYS A 48 3.58 7.01 -4.55
N LEU A 49 3.31 7.10 -3.24
CA LEU A 49 2.88 8.36 -2.61
C LEU A 49 3.94 9.46 -2.74
N ILE A 50 5.22 9.11 -2.57
CA ILE A 50 6.34 10.04 -2.76
C ILE A 50 6.47 10.44 -4.23
N ASP A 51 6.46 9.47 -5.15
CA ASP A 51 6.62 9.68 -6.59
C ASP A 51 5.47 10.55 -7.17
N GLN A 52 4.27 10.48 -6.57
CA GLN A 52 3.12 11.32 -6.91
C GLN A 52 3.12 12.70 -6.23
N GLY A 53 4.11 12.98 -5.36
CA GLY A 53 4.26 14.26 -4.67
C GLY A 53 3.32 14.44 -3.47
N HIS A 54 2.66 13.38 -2.98
CA HIS A 54 1.83 13.44 -1.78
C HIS A 54 2.64 13.59 -0.49
N ALA A 55 3.92 13.20 -0.53
CA ALA A 55 4.89 13.46 0.53
C ALA A 55 6.26 13.79 -0.08
N LYS A 56 6.93 14.82 0.44
CA LYS A 56 8.28 15.25 0.00
C LYS A 56 9.38 14.70 0.89
N SER A 57 9.02 14.11 2.04
CA SER A 57 9.96 13.55 3.00
C SER A 57 9.36 12.35 3.74
N ASN A 58 10.22 11.56 4.38
CA ASN A 58 9.77 10.46 5.25
C ASN A 58 8.94 10.96 6.44
N ASP A 59 9.14 12.20 6.89
CA ASP A 59 8.37 12.80 7.98
C ASP A 59 6.95 13.14 7.54
N GLU A 60 6.82 13.77 6.36
CA GLU A 60 5.51 14.03 5.76
C GLU A 60 4.78 12.72 5.46
N LEU A 61 5.47 11.71 4.93
CA LEU A 61 4.86 10.42 4.64
C LEU A 61 4.41 9.71 5.93
N ALA A 62 5.21 9.74 7.00
CA ALA A 62 4.86 9.16 8.29
C ALA A 62 3.58 9.77 8.87
N ALA A 63 3.44 11.10 8.81
CA ALA A 63 2.21 11.78 9.20
C ALA A 63 1.04 11.40 8.28
N LEU A 64 1.28 11.32 6.97
CA LEU A 64 0.28 11.03 5.95
C LEU A 64 -0.36 9.63 6.11
N VAL A 65 0.49 8.64 6.37
CA VAL A 65 0.10 7.22 6.49
C VAL A 65 -0.16 6.77 7.93
N GLU A 66 -0.09 7.71 8.89
CA GLU A 66 -0.32 7.50 10.33
C GLU A 66 0.58 6.40 10.93
N GLU A 67 1.86 6.42 10.56
CA GLU A 67 2.85 5.42 10.99
C GLU A 67 4.10 6.10 11.54
N GLY A 68 4.88 5.40 12.36
CA GLY A 68 6.12 5.96 12.90
C GLY A 68 7.20 6.19 11.82
N LYS A 69 7.91 7.33 11.87
CA LYS A 69 9.02 7.68 10.96
C LYS A 69 10.04 6.55 10.79
N SER A 70 10.40 5.89 11.89
CA SER A 70 11.35 4.76 11.89
C SER A 70 10.81 3.57 11.10
N LYS A 71 9.52 3.27 11.22
CA LYS A 71 8.85 2.20 10.46
C LYS A 71 8.79 2.55 8.98
N VAL A 72 8.37 3.77 8.63
CA VAL A 72 8.35 4.25 7.23
C VAL A 72 9.73 4.14 6.59
N SER A 73 10.77 4.62 7.28
CA SER A 73 12.14 4.59 6.75
C SER A 73 12.65 3.17 6.52
N LYS A 74 12.37 2.24 7.44
CA LYS A 74 12.75 0.83 7.29
C LYS A 74 12.01 0.15 6.12
N ILE A 75 10.72 0.43 5.97
CA ILE A 75 9.90 -0.13 4.90
C ILE A 75 10.38 0.37 3.54
N LEU A 76 10.66 1.68 3.39
CA LEU A 76 11.21 2.23 2.14
C LEU A 76 12.58 1.64 1.78
N ALA A 77 13.46 1.45 2.78
CA ALA A 77 14.79 0.88 2.57
C ALA A 77 14.76 -0.56 2.02
N LEU A 78 13.63 -1.27 2.13
CA LEU A 78 13.49 -2.60 1.51
C LEU A 78 13.64 -2.53 -0.01
N LEU A 79 13.19 -1.45 -0.64
CA LEU A 79 13.24 -1.29 -2.10
C LEU A 79 14.66 -1.08 -2.63
N ASP A 80 15.61 -0.74 -1.76
CA ASP A 80 17.02 -0.55 -2.11
C ASP A 80 17.84 -1.85 -1.95
N LEU A 81 17.22 -2.95 -1.49
CA LEU A 81 17.89 -4.22 -1.33
C LEU A 81 18.19 -4.86 -2.70
N PRO A 82 19.28 -5.67 -2.81
CA PRO A 82 19.55 -6.45 -4.01
C PRO A 82 18.37 -7.36 -4.38
N GLN A 83 18.14 -7.55 -5.68
CA GLN A 83 17.03 -8.38 -6.19
C GLN A 83 17.02 -9.79 -5.57
N SER A 84 18.18 -10.41 -5.37
CA SER A 84 18.28 -11.72 -4.73
C SER A 84 17.72 -11.77 -3.30
N VAL A 85 17.75 -10.65 -2.57
CA VAL A 85 17.15 -10.53 -1.22
C VAL A 85 15.65 -10.29 -1.34
N LEU A 86 15.22 -9.45 -2.29
CA LEU A 86 13.80 -9.21 -2.57
C LEU A 86 13.08 -10.50 -2.96
N ASP A 87 13.72 -11.36 -3.77
CA ASP A 87 13.19 -12.66 -4.19
C ASP A 87 12.96 -13.61 -2.99
N VAL A 88 13.85 -13.57 -1.99
CA VAL A 88 13.69 -14.34 -0.74
C VAL A 88 12.52 -13.83 0.09
N ILE A 89 12.35 -12.51 0.19
CA ILE A 89 11.21 -11.89 0.90
C ILE A 89 9.90 -12.25 0.18
N ALA A 90 9.87 -12.13 -1.15
CA ALA A 90 8.70 -12.43 -1.97
C ALA A 90 8.29 -13.91 -1.93
N SER A 91 9.25 -14.82 -1.78
CA SER A 91 8.96 -16.26 -1.62
C SER A 91 8.41 -16.64 -0.25
N HIS A 92 8.48 -15.73 0.74
CA HIS A 92 7.96 -15.92 2.09
C HIS A 92 7.11 -14.72 2.55
N PRO A 93 5.97 -14.45 1.89
CA PRO A 93 5.21 -13.20 2.07
C PRO A 93 4.49 -13.09 3.43
N LYS A 94 4.55 -14.11 4.29
CA LYS A 94 3.85 -14.13 5.58
C LYS A 94 4.66 -13.42 6.67
N GLN A 95 4.14 -12.32 7.20
CA GLN A 95 4.47 -11.75 8.51
C GLN A 95 3.20 -11.26 9.22
#